data_AF-A0A259TVT6-F1
#
_entry.id   AF-A0A259TVT6-F1
#
_cell.length_a   1.000
_cell.length_b   1.000
_cell.length_c   1.000
_cell.angle_alpha   90.00
_cell.angle_beta   90.00
_cell.angle_gamma   90.00
#
_symmetry.space_group_name_H-M   'P 1'
#
loop_
_entity.id
_entity.type
_entity.pdbx_description
1 polymer ?
#
loop_
_entity_poly.entity_id
_entity_poly.type
_entity_poly.pdbx_seq_one_letter_code
_entity_poly.pdbx_strand_id
1 'polypeptide(L)'
;MPQHKSAAKRVRQDARRRLRNRQHKLRVRTMMKDLEGLTDRAAAEAKLNDVKAQLDRMATRRIIHPNKAANIKSALEQHVQSID
;
A
#
# COMPACT_ATOMS: atom_id res chain seq x y z
N MET A 1 28.39 -8.01 -12.33
CA MET A 1 28.66 -8.41 -10.93
C MET A 1 29.25 -7.23 -10.18
N PRO A 2 28.86 -6.95 -8.92
CA PRO A 2 29.45 -5.86 -8.15
C PRO A 2 30.96 -6.05 -8.00
N GLN A 3 31.75 -5.08 -8.45
CA GLN A 3 33.22 -5.14 -8.42
C GLN A 3 33.80 -4.81 -7.02
N HIS A 4 33.06 -4.05 -6.20
CA HIS A 4 33.46 -3.68 -4.85
C HIS A 4 32.64 -4.40 -3.77
N LYS A 5 33.29 -4.71 -2.63
CA LYS A 5 32.65 -5.37 -1.47
C LYS A 5 31.44 -4.60 -0.94
N SER A 6 31.51 -3.26 -0.93
CA SER A 6 30.42 -2.37 -0.53
C SER A 6 29.21 -2.49 -1.47
N ALA A 7 29.44 -2.53 -2.78
CA ALA A 7 28.39 -2.72 -3.78
C ALA A 7 27.71 -4.09 -3.64
N ALA A 8 28.47 -5.16 -3.42
CA ALA A 8 27.92 -6.50 -3.17
C ALA A 8 27.05 -6.54 -1.90
N LYS A 9 27.43 -5.79 -0.85
CA LYS A 9 26.59 -5.61 0.36
C LYS A 9 25.29 -4.87 0.05
N ARG A 10 25.33 -3.80 -0.76
CA ARG A 10 24.12 -3.05 -1.16
C ARG A 10 23.13 -3.94 -1.90
N VAL A 11 23.58 -4.69 -2.91
CA VAL A 11 22.72 -5.63 -3.67
C VAL A 11 21.99 -6.61 -2.75
N ARG A 12 22.69 -7.21 -1.76
CA ARG A 12 22.06 -8.11 -0.78
C ARG A 12 21.02 -7.42 0.10
N GLN A 13 21.31 -6.19 0.57
CA GLN A 13 20.38 -5.41 1.39
C GLN A 13 19.14 -4.99 0.59
N ASP A 14 19.33 -4.57 -0.65
CA ASP A 14 18.27 -4.07 -1.51
C ASP A 14 17.34 -5.21 -1.96
N ALA A 15 17.87 -6.42 -2.20
CA ALA A 15 17.03 -7.60 -2.45
C ALA A 15 16.06 -7.88 -1.27
N ARG A 16 16.56 -7.81 -0.02
CA ARG A 16 15.73 -7.99 1.18
C ARG A 16 14.70 -6.88 1.36
N ARG A 17 15.08 -5.62 1.12
CA ARG A 17 14.18 -4.46 1.17
C ARG A 17 13.10 -4.55 0.09
N ARG A 18 13.48 -4.93 -1.14
CA ARG A 18 12.58 -5.11 -2.28
C ARG A 18 11.51 -6.15 -1.96
N LEU A 19 11.90 -7.30 -1.40
CA LEU A 19 10.95 -8.36 -1.05
C LEU A 19 9.91 -7.89 -0.02
N ARG A 20 10.36 -7.27 1.08
CA ARG A 20 9.46 -6.72 2.12
C ARG A 20 8.52 -5.65 1.56
N ASN A 21 9.06 -4.70 0.80
CA ASN A 21 8.26 -3.62 0.20
C ASN A 21 7.25 -4.16 -0.82
N ARG A 22 7.63 -5.19 -1.60
CA ARG A 22 6.72 -5.87 -2.53
C ARG A 22 5.55 -6.50 -1.78
N GLN A 23 5.80 -7.20 -0.67
CA GLN A 23 4.74 -7.82 0.13
C GLN A 23 3.76 -6.80 0.71
N HIS A 24 4.26 -5.69 1.27
CA HIS A 24 3.41 -4.61 1.77
C HIS A 24 2.53 -3.99 0.65
N LYS A 25 3.13 -3.71 -0.51
CA LYS A 25 2.41 -3.17 -1.66
C LYS A 25 1.36 -4.15 -2.21
N LEU A 26 1.69 -5.44 -2.26
CA LEU A 26 0.77 -6.48 -2.69
C LEU A 26 -0.43 -6.55 -1.75
N ARG A 27 -0.20 -6.61 -0.44
CA ARG A 27 -1.26 -6.68 0.57
C ARG A 27 -2.26 -5.53 0.43
N VAL A 28 -1.78 -4.30 0.32
CA VAL A 28 -2.67 -3.13 0.17
C VAL A 28 -3.41 -3.18 -1.16
N ARG A 29 -2.78 -3.62 -2.26
CA ARG A 29 -3.48 -3.82 -3.54
C ARG A 29 -4.60 -4.85 -3.46
N THR A 30 -4.39 -5.96 -2.76
CA THR A 30 -5.46 -6.95 -2.53
C THR A 30 -6.59 -6.33 -1.71
N MET A 31 -6.27 -5.66 -0.59
CA MET A 31 -7.30 -5.03 0.25
C MET A 31 -8.11 -3.96 -0.51
N MET A 32 -7.47 -3.20 -1.41
CA MET A 32 -8.18 -2.22 -2.26
C MET A 32 -9.13 -2.91 -3.25
N LYS A 33 -8.69 -4.00 -3.90
CA LYS A 33 -9.55 -4.80 -4.78
C LYS A 33 -10.73 -5.42 -4.04
N ASP A 34 -10.50 -5.91 -2.83
CA ASP A 34 -11.55 -6.48 -1.99
C ASP A 34 -12.60 -5.41 -1.65
N LEU A 35 -12.17 -4.17 -1.40
CA LEU A 35 -13.07 -3.05 -1.13
C LEU A 35 -13.89 -2.65 -2.37
N GLU A 36 -13.26 -2.61 -3.55
CA GLU A 36 -13.95 -2.32 -4.82
C GLU A 36 -15.02 -3.37 -5.19
N GLY A 37 -14.92 -4.58 -4.64
CA GLY A 37 -15.90 -5.65 -4.86
C GLY A 37 -17.06 -5.67 -3.87
N LEU A 38 -17.07 -4.80 -2.85
CA LEU A 38 -18.15 -4.73 -1.87
C LEU A 38 -19.29 -3.83 -2.39
N THR A 39 -20.53 -4.30 -2.23
CA THR A 39 -21.74 -3.55 -2.56
C THR A 39 -22.49 -3.07 -1.33
N ASP A 40 -22.16 -3.56 -0.14
CA ASP A 40 -22.73 -3.09 1.12
C ASP A 40 -21.91 -1.93 1.67
N ARG A 41 -22.57 -0.79 1.86
CA ARG A 41 -21.96 0.44 2.36
C ARG A 41 -21.35 0.30 3.75
N ALA A 42 -22.02 -0.39 4.66
CA ALA A 42 -21.52 -0.56 6.03
C ALA A 42 -20.23 -1.40 6.06
N ALA A 43 -20.21 -2.50 5.31
CA ALA A 43 -19.01 -3.31 5.15
C ALA A 43 -17.87 -2.55 4.43
N ALA A 44 -18.19 -1.73 3.43
CA ALA A 44 -17.21 -0.93 2.70
C ALA A 44 -16.56 0.14 3.58
N GLU A 45 -17.32 0.81 4.45
CA GLU A 45 -16.79 1.81 5.39
C GLU A 45 -15.84 1.20 6.42
N ALA A 46 -16.18 0.03 6.98
CA ALA A 46 -15.29 -0.68 7.89
C ALA A 46 -13.97 -1.07 7.20
N LYS A 47 -14.06 -1.61 5.98
CA LYS A 47 -12.89 -2.00 5.19
C LYS A 47 -12.04 -0.80 4.80
N LEU A 48 -12.66 0.33 4.48
CA LEU A 48 -11.99 1.57 4.12
C LEU A 48 -11.06 2.05 5.23
N ASN A 49 -11.51 1.99 6.49
CA ASN A 49 -10.69 2.37 7.65
C ASN A 49 -9.45 1.49 7.78
N ASP A 50 -9.57 0.18 7.55
CA ASP A 50 -8.42 -0.74 7.54
C ASP A 50 -7.43 -0.42 6.41
N VAL A 51 -7.93 -0.12 5.20
CA VAL A 51 -7.09 0.25 4.06
C VAL A 51 -6.34 1.56 4.34
N LYS A 52 -7.03 2.58 4.87
CA LYS A 52 -6.43 3.87 5.26
C LYS A 52 -5.29 3.65 6.26
N ALA A 53 -5.54 2.86 7.32
CA ALA A 53 -4.53 2.56 8.32
C ALA A 53 -3.29 1.83 7.76
N GLN A 54 -3.46 1.00 6.72
CA GLN A 54 -2.32 0.36 6.05
C GLN A 54 -1.55 1.30 5.13
N LEU A 55 -2.26 2.16 4.38
CA LEU A 55 -1.65 3.17 3.52
C LEU A 55 -0.78 4.14 4.33
N ASP A 56 -1.29 4.61 5.47
CA ASP A 56 -0.58 5.56 6.32
C ASP A 56 0.67 4.93 6.94
N ARG A 57 0.59 3.68 7.41
CA ARG A 57 1.77 2.92 7.87
C ARG A 57 2.84 2.77 6.79
N MET A 58 2.45 2.60 5.53
CA MET A 58 3.38 2.53 4.40
C MET A 58 3.98 3.90 4.04
N ALA A 59 3.21 4.98 4.20
CA ALA A 59 3.67 6.34 3.97
C ALA A 59 4.71 6.78 5.01
N THR A 60 4.48 6.50 6.30
CA THR A 60 5.44 6.78 7.38
C THR A 60 6.78 6.09 7.14
N ARG A 61 6.76 4.84 6.67
CA ARG A 61 7.96 4.06 6.33
C ARG A 61 8.59 4.43 4.98
N ARG A 62 8.09 5.46 4.29
CA ARG A 62 8.53 5.92 2.97
C ARG A 62 8.54 4.82 1.89
N ILE A 63 7.65 3.82 2.02
CA ILE A 63 7.46 2.79 0.99
C ILE A 63 6.64 3.36 -0.18
N ILE A 64 5.71 4.27 0.13
CA ILE A 64 4.97 5.13 -0.80
C ILE A 64 5.12 6.58 -0.37
N HIS A 65 4.96 7.51 -1.31
CA HIS A 65 4.98 8.93 -0.99
C HIS A 65 3.70 9.32 -0.23
N PRO A 66 3.76 10.20 0.79
CA PRO A 66 2.59 10.68 1.51
C PRO A 66 1.49 11.22 0.59
N ASN A 67 1.85 12.05 -0.40
CA ASN A 67 0.89 12.57 -1.38
C ASN A 67 0.23 11.45 -2.19
N LYS A 68 0.97 10.39 -2.53
CA LYS A 68 0.39 9.23 -3.22
C LYS A 68 -0.59 8.48 -2.32
N ALA A 69 -0.27 8.33 -1.03
CA ALA A 69 -1.20 7.74 -0.07
C ALA A 69 -2.47 8.59 0.06
N ALA A 70 -2.34 9.91 0.16
CA ALA A 70 -3.46 10.84 0.23
C ALA A 70 -4.36 10.78 -1.02
N ASN A 71 -3.78 10.78 -2.22
CA ASN A 71 -4.53 10.66 -3.47
C ASN A 71 -5.31 9.34 -3.54
N ILE A 72 -4.72 8.23 -3.12
CA ILE A 72 -5.40 6.93 -3.07
C ILE A 72 -6.54 6.95 -2.05
N LYS A 73 -6.32 7.52 -0.85
CA LYS A 73 -7.37 7.64 0.17
C LYS A 73 -8.58 8.42 -0.35
N SER A 74 -8.34 9.56 -0.99
CA SER A 74 -9.40 10.39 -1.55
C SER A 74 -10.19 9.67 -2.65
N ALA A 75 -9.50 8.94 -3.56
CA ALA A 75 -10.18 8.16 -4.59
C ALA A 75 -11.05 7.03 -4.01
N LEU A 76 -10.57 6.34 -2.97
CA LEU A 76 -11.33 5.27 -2.32
C LEU A 76 -12.53 5.81 -1.53
N GLU A 77 -12.39 6.97 -0.90
CA GLU A 77 -13.50 7.65 -0.21
C GLU A 77 -14.63 8.01 -1.18
N GLN A 78 -14.29 8.56 -2.35
CA GLN A 78 -15.26 8.86 -3.40
C GLN A 78 -15.98 7.60 -3.89
N HIS A 79 -15.24 6.50 -4.06
CA HIS A 79 -15.83 5.23 -4.47
C HIS A 79 -16.83 4.70 -3.43
N VAL A 80 -16.47 4.68 -2.14
CA VAL A 80 -17.39 4.22 -1.08
C VAL A 80 -18.61 5.15 -0.96
N GLN A 81 -18.45 6.45 -1.15
CA GLN A 81 -19.58 7.39 -1.17
C GLN A 81 -20.53 7.19 -2.36
N SER A 82 -20.03 6.64 -3.48
CA SER A 82 -20.83 6.34 -4.66
C SER A 82 -21.60 5.02 -4.58
N ILE A 83 -21.32 4.19 -3.57
CA ILE A 83 -22.07 2.95 -3.31
C ILE A 83 -23.33 3.35 -2.54
N ASP A 84 -24.49 3.06 -3.14
CA ASP A 84 -25.81 3.31 -2.58
C ASP A 84 -26.08 2.50 -1.29
#